data_AF-A0A6A0H0J3-F1
#
_entry.id   AF-A0A6A0H0J3-F1
#
_cell.length_a   1.000
_cell.length_b   1.000
_cell.length_c   1.000
_cell.angle_alpha   90.00
_cell.angle_beta   90.00
_cell.angle_gamma   90.00
#
_symmetry.space_group_name_H-M   'P 1'
#
loop_
_entity.id
_entity.type
_entity.pdbx_description
1 polymer ?
#
loop_
_entity_poly.entity_id
_entity_poly.type
_entity_poly.pdbx_seq_one_letter_code
_entity_poly.pdbx_strand_id
1 'polypeptide(L)'
;MEERVDRDESDHSDVALPRVDVLYDGYSYLENGTMKANCSCVLIKGEHIVIVDTMTAWDKDNILKGLEKHQVGPDDVSYAIATHGHSDHVGNHNLFTKAVQHIVSYTVSCRDAFYLHPFDTGAVIKNKYNKFLYSSCI
;
A
#
# COMPACT_ATOMS: atom_id res chain seq x y z
N MET A 1 -10.27 -41.77 21.26
CA MET A 1 -10.55 -41.28 19.89
C MET A 1 -10.54 -39.77 20.00
N GLU A 2 -9.38 -39.17 19.72
CA GLU A 2 -9.25 -37.73 19.47
C GLU A 2 -8.52 -37.65 18.13
N GLU A 3 -9.25 -37.19 17.11
CA GLU A 3 -8.72 -36.96 15.76
C GLU A 3 -7.75 -35.78 15.83
N ARG A 4 -6.48 -36.05 15.53
CA ARG A 4 -5.51 -35.00 15.25
C ARG A 4 -5.88 -34.41 13.90
N VAL A 5 -6.33 -33.16 13.90
CA VAL A 5 -6.45 -32.37 12.67
C VAL A 5 -5.02 -32.07 12.23
N ASP A 6 -4.58 -32.75 11.19
CA ASP A 6 -3.31 -32.46 10.52
C ASP A 6 -3.32 -31.00 10.06
N ARG A 7 -2.41 -30.20 10.62
CA ARG A 7 -2.12 -28.87 10.08
C ARG A 7 -1.46 -29.10 8.73
N ASP A 8 -2.14 -28.66 7.68
CA ASP A 8 -1.62 -28.62 6.32
C ASP A 8 -0.40 -27.68 6.28
N GLU A 9 0.77 -28.20 6.62
CA GLU A 9 2.08 -27.59 6.35
C GLU A 9 2.38 -27.75 4.86
N SER A 10 1.53 -27.15 4.00
CA SER A 10 1.86 -27.00 2.60
C SER A 10 3.06 -26.07 2.49
N ASP A 11 4.13 -26.65 1.96
CA ASP A 11 5.44 -26.07 1.73
C ASP A 11 5.34 -24.71 1.01
N HIS A 12 5.57 -23.61 1.74
CA HIS A 12 5.61 -22.25 1.21
C HIS A 12 7.02 -21.85 0.74
N SER A 13 7.93 -22.80 0.53
CA SER A 13 9.34 -22.52 0.16
C SER A 13 9.52 -21.83 -1.19
N ASP A 14 8.51 -21.84 -2.06
CA ASP A 14 8.60 -21.34 -3.44
C ASP A 14 7.99 -19.94 -3.64
N VAL A 15 7.43 -19.31 -2.60
CA VAL A 15 6.99 -17.92 -2.70
C VAL A 15 8.17 -17.02 -2.36
N ALA A 16 8.72 -16.35 -3.39
CA ALA A 16 9.77 -15.35 -3.18
C ALA A 16 9.34 -14.39 -2.07
N LEU A 17 10.18 -14.27 -1.03
CA LEU A 17 9.92 -13.38 0.09
C LEU A 17 9.65 -11.96 -0.41
N PRO A 18 8.67 -11.25 0.16
CA PRO A 18 8.38 -9.89 -0.26
C PRO A 18 9.62 -9.02 -0.08
N ARG A 19 10.01 -8.32 -1.14
CA ARG A 19 11.09 -7.33 -1.12
C ARG A 19 10.52 -5.97 -0.76
N VAL A 20 11.17 -5.27 0.15
CA VAL A 20 10.84 -3.90 0.56
C VAL A 20 11.94 -2.97 0.07
N ASP A 21 11.55 -1.94 -0.66
CA ASP A 21 12.44 -0.93 -1.21
C ASP A 21 11.95 0.46 -0.83
N VAL A 22 12.82 1.24 -0.18
CA VAL A 22 12.55 2.66 0.08
C VAL A 22 12.87 3.43 -1.20
N LEU A 23 11.84 3.95 -1.88
CA LEU A 23 12.02 4.76 -3.09
C LEU A 23 12.55 6.16 -2.72
N TYR A 24 12.06 6.69 -1.59
CA TYR A 24 12.44 8.00 -1.05
C TYR A 24 12.43 7.96 0.48
N ASP A 25 13.47 8.49 1.10
CA ASP A 25 13.53 8.71 2.54
C ASP A 25 12.73 9.96 2.93
N GLY A 26 11.87 9.82 3.92
CA GLY A 26 11.14 10.92 4.52
C GLY A 26 12.05 11.85 5.32
N TYR A 27 11.58 13.07 5.54
CA TYR A 27 12.31 14.07 6.31
C TYR A 27 11.34 15.01 7.03
N SER A 28 11.82 15.62 8.10
CA SER A 28 11.14 16.70 8.79
C SER A 28 12.17 17.59 9.50
N TYR A 29 12.20 18.88 9.17
CA TYR A 29 13.08 19.84 9.82
C TYR A 29 12.56 21.27 9.66
N LEU A 30 12.97 22.14 10.59
CA LEU A 30 12.68 23.58 10.50
C LEU A 30 13.77 24.28 9.70
N GLU A 31 13.35 25.06 8.69
CA GLU A 31 14.22 25.93 7.90
C GLU A 31 13.59 27.32 7.82
N ASN A 32 14.29 28.34 8.34
CA ASN A 32 13.83 29.74 8.35
C ASN A 32 12.41 29.92 8.92
N GLY A 33 12.09 29.20 9.99
CA GLY A 33 10.77 29.22 10.64
C GLY A 33 9.66 28.48 9.90
N THR A 34 9.97 27.83 8.76
CA THR A 34 9.04 26.99 8.01
C THR A 34 9.35 25.53 8.24
N MET A 35 8.33 24.73 8.53
CA MET A 35 8.48 23.27 8.56
C MET A 35 8.63 22.74 7.13
N LYS A 36 9.73 22.05 6.87
CA LYS A 36 9.96 21.26 5.66
C LYS A 36 9.74 19.80 6.03
N ALA A 37 8.79 19.14 5.39
CA ALA A 37 8.50 17.74 5.65
C ALA A 37 8.05 17.01 4.38
N ASN A 38 8.34 15.71 4.35
CA ASN A 38 7.77 14.77 3.38
C ASN A 38 7.80 13.35 3.97
N CYS A 39 6.92 12.48 3.51
CA CYS A 39 6.91 11.08 3.94
C CYS A 39 8.05 10.28 3.28
N SER A 40 8.37 9.12 3.84
CA SER A 40 9.05 8.08 3.06
C SER A 40 8.08 7.49 2.04
N CYS A 41 8.56 7.13 0.86
CA CYS A 41 7.77 6.40 -0.13
C CYS A 41 8.36 5.01 -0.30
N VAL A 42 7.56 3.97 -0.05
CA VAL A 42 8.05 2.58 0.00
C VAL A 42 7.33 1.73 -1.04
N LEU A 43 8.09 0.92 -1.75
CA LEU A 43 7.61 -0.11 -2.67
C LEU A 43 7.79 -1.48 -2.03
N ILE A 44 6.73 -2.28 -2.00
CA ILE A 44 6.77 -3.67 -1.58
C ILE A 44 6.42 -4.54 -2.78
N LYS A 45 7.29 -5.50 -3.11
CA LYS A 45 7.12 -6.44 -4.21
C LYS A 45 7.07 -7.87 -3.67
N GLY A 46 5.90 -8.50 -3.74
CA GLY A 46 5.69 -9.92 -3.45
C GLY A 46 4.63 -10.49 -4.38
N GLU A 47 3.68 -11.25 -3.84
CA GLU A 47 2.46 -11.65 -4.57
C GLU A 47 1.70 -10.44 -5.14
N HIS A 48 1.79 -9.30 -4.45
CA HIS A 48 1.26 -8.02 -4.87
C HIS A 48 2.35 -6.96 -4.94
N ILE A 49 2.14 -5.97 -5.80
CA ILE A 49 2.93 -4.75 -5.82
C ILE A 49 2.17 -3.70 -5.01
N VAL A 50 2.77 -3.25 -3.91
CA VAL A 50 2.16 -2.29 -2.98
C VAL A 50 3.03 -1.05 -2.93
N ILE A 51 2.41 0.12 -3.00
CA ILE A 51 3.08 1.38 -2.66
C ILE A 51 2.53 1.91 -1.34
N VAL A 52 3.43 2.31 -0.43
CA VAL A 52 3.10 2.86 0.89
C VAL A 52 3.60 4.29 0.97
N ASP A 53 2.65 5.20 1.22
CA ASP A 53 2.72 6.65 1.14
C ASP A 53 3.21 7.19 -0.21
N THR A 54 2.68 8.34 -0.63
CA THR A 54 2.87 8.87 -1.99
C THR A 54 3.30 10.33 -2.05
N MET A 55 4.05 10.77 -1.03
CA MET A 55 4.68 12.10 -0.92
C MET A 55 3.69 13.25 -1.18
N THR A 56 4.21 14.46 -1.40
CA THR A 56 3.40 15.63 -1.76
C THR A 56 3.01 15.62 -3.25
N ALA A 57 1.97 16.35 -3.64
CA ALA A 57 1.53 16.44 -5.04
C ALA A 57 2.59 16.97 -6.03
N TRP A 58 3.67 17.59 -5.53
CA TRP A 58 4.79 18.08 -6.34
C TRP A 58 5.81 16.98 -6.67
N ASP A 59 5.73 15.82 -6.01
CA ASP A 59 6.71 14.73 -6.12
C ASP A 59 6.35 13.67 -7.18
N LYS A 60 5.37 13.93 -8.05
CA LYS A 60 4.95 12.99 -9.10
C LYS A 60 6.13 12.37 -9.85
N ASP A 61 7.03 13.21 -10.38
CA ASP A 61 8.13 12.75 -11.21
C ASP A 61 9.17 11.96 -10.40
N ASN A 62 9.30 12.26 -9.11
CA ASN A 62 10.15 11.50 -8.20
C ASN A 62 9.61 10.08 -8.06
N ILE A 63 8.32 9.92 -7.75
CA ILE A 63 7.67 8.61 -7.60
C ILE A 63 7.80 7.78 -8.88
N LEU A 64 7.52 8.37 -10.04
CA LEU A 64 7.60 7.67 -11.33
C LEU A 64 9.02 7.16 -11.61
N LYS A 65 10.05 7.99 -11.38
CA LYS A 65 11.46 7.58 -11.51
C LYS A 65 11.86 6.51 -10.48
N GLY A 66 11.32 6.60 -9.27
CA GLY A 66 11.51 5.60 -8.22
C GLY A 66 10.98 4.23 -8.66
N LEU A 67 9.74 4.17 -9.14
CA LEU A 67 9.11 2.94 -9.63
C LEU A 67 9.83 2.37 -10.87
N GLU A 68 10.23 3.22 -11.81
CA GLU A 68 10.92 2.81 -13.04
C GLU A 68 12.22 2.04 -12.76
N LYS A 69 13.00 2.44 -11.74
CA LYS A 69 14.21 1.72 -11.29
C LYS A 69 13.94 0.28 -10.87
N HIS A 70 12.70 -0.02 -10.47
CA HIS A 70 12.25 -1.35 -10.05
C HIS A 70 11.44 -2.06 -11.16
N GLN A 71 11.39 -1.47 -12.36
CA GLN A 71 10.63 -1.93 -13.53
C GLN A 71 9.14 -2.06 -13.23
N VAL A 72 8.60 -1.08 -12.50
CA VAL A 72 7.19 -1.00 -12.12
C VAL A 72 6.59 0.27 -12.70
N GLY A 73 5.44 0.16 -13.37
CA GLY A 73 4.59 1.29 -13.72
C GLY A 73 3.51 1.54 -12.66
N PRO A 74 2.89 2.73 -12.63
CA PRO A 74 1.79 3.02 -11.69
C PRO A 74 0.60 2.06 -11.83
N ASP A 75 0.33 1.59 -13.04
CA ASP A 75 -0.78 0.68 -13.33
C ASP A 75 -0.51 -0.76 -12.87
N ASP A 76 0.74 -1.12 -12.58
CA ASP A 76 1.11 -2.43 -12.04
C ASP A 76 0.88 -2.52 -10.52
N VAL A 77 0.71 -1.39 -9.85
CA VAL A 77 0.48 -1.31 -8.40
C VAL A 77 -0.90 -1.88 -8.07
N SER A 78 -0.92 -2.94 -7.27
CA SER A 78 -2.13 -3.62 -6.81
C SER A 78 -2.82 -2.86 -5.67
N TYR A 79 -2.06 -2.26 -4.77
CA TYR A 79 -2.58 -1.49 -3.63
C TYR A 79 -1.78 -0.20 -3.42
N ALA A 80 -2.48 0.92 -3.29
CA ALA A 80 -1.90 2.16 -2.80
C ALA A 80 -2.35 2.39 -1.36
N ILE A 81 -1.40 2.46 -0.45
CA ILE A 81 -1.65 2.60 0.98
C ILE A 81 -1.06 3.95 1.41
N ALA A 82 -1.81 4.75 2.15
CA ALA A 82 -1.27 5.82 2.96
C ALA A 82 -1.50 5.51 4.43
N THR A 83 -0.45 5.67 5.23
CA THR A 83 -0.50 5.52 6.67
C THR A 83 -1.55 6.46 7.27
N HIS A 84 -1.64 7.69 6.74
CA HIS A 84 -2.66 8.66 7.09
C HIS A 84 -2.89 9.72 6.01
N GLY A 85 -3.93 10.54 6.21
CA GLY A 85 -4.46 11.47 5.21
C GLY A 85 -3.78 12.85 5.15
N HIS A 86 -2.56 13.01 5.67
CA HIS A 86 -1.84 14.27 5.50
C HIS A 86 -1.34 14.42 4.05
N SER A 87 -1.24 15.68 3.60
CA SER A 87 -1.00 16.02 2.18
C SER A 87 0.34 15.51 1.64
N ASP A 88 1.32 15.30 2.51
CA ASP A 88 2.63 14.74 2.21
C ASP A 88 2.66 13.21 2.24
N HIS A 89 1.53 12.54 2.49
CA HIS A 89 1.40 11.08 2.42
C HIS A 89 0.45 10.61 1.30
N VAL A 90 -0.47 11.46 0.86
CA VAL A 90 -1.49 11.12 -0.16
C VAL A 90 -1.36 11.90 -1.47
N GLY A 91 -0.35 12.75 -1.60
CA GLY A 91 -0.26 13.77 -2.65
C GLY A 91 -0.31 13.22 -4.07
N ASN A 92 0.14 11.98 -4.29
CA ASN A 92 0.10 11.32 -5.60
C ASN A 92 -0.69 10.01 -5.61
N HIS A 93 -1.62 9.80 -4.68
CA HIS A 93 -2.48 8.62 -4.69
C HIS A 93 -3.27 8.47 -6.02
N ASN A 94 -3.53 9.58 -6.71
CA ASN A 94 -4.16 9.61 -8.02
C ASN A 94 -3.33 9.00 -9.16
N LEU A 95 -2.06 8.65 -8.95
CA LEU A 95 -1.29 7.90 -9.96
C LEU A 95 -1.73 6.44 -10.06
N PHE A 96 -2.29 5.87 -8.98
CA PHE A 96 -2.53 4.43 -8.84
C PHE A 96 -4.01 4.08 -9.03
N THR A 97 -4.67 4.64 -10.05
CA THR A 97 -6.12 4.44 -10.27
C THR A 97 -6.51 3.04 -10.73
N LYS A 98 -5.52 2.22 -11.12
CA LYS A 98 -5.69 0.80 -11.46
C LYS A 98 -5.52 -0.14 -10.27
N ALA A 99 -5.07 0.38 -9.12
CA ALA A 99 -5.00 -0.40 -7.90
C ALA A 99 -6.38 -0.99 -7.58
N VAL A 100 -6.36 -2.22 -7.06
CA VAL A 100 -7.55 -2.92 -6.60
C VAL A 100 -8.27 -2.06 -5.57
N GLN A 101 -7.51 -1.49 -4.63
CA GLN A 101 -7.98 -0.61 -3.56
C GLN A 101 -6.96 0.47 -3.22
N HIS A 102 -7.48 1.59 -2.75
CA HIS A 102 -6.72 2.57 -1.98
C HIS A 102 -7.03 2.34 -0.49
N ILE A 103 -6.02 2.46 0.37
CA ILE A 103 -6.19 2.32 1.81
C ILE A 103 -5.56 3.56 2.46
N VAL A 104 -6.35 4.37 3.16
CA VAL A 104 -5.85 5.56 3.85
C VAL A 104 -6.28 5.48 5.31
N SER A 105 -5.31 5.30 6.21
CA SER A 105 -5.59 4.96 7.61
C SER A 105 -6.52 3.74 7.72
N TYR A 106 -7.71 3.90 8.30
CA TYR A 106 -8.70 2.84 8.51
C TYR A 106 -9.69 2.71 7.36
N THR A 107 -9.54 3.53 6.31
CA THR A 107 -10.48 3.59 5.20
C THR A 107 -9.94 2.81 4.02
N VAL A 108 -10.65 1.74 3.65
CA VAL A 108 -10.44 1.01 2.41
C VAL A 108 -11.42 1.56 1.38
N SER A 109 -10.94 1.96 0.21
CA SER A 109 -11.77 2.50 -0.85
C SER A 109 -11.50 1.88 -2.21
N CYS A 110 -12.56 1.86 -3.00
CA CYS A 110 -12.55 1.48 -4.41
C CYS A 110 -13.51 2.44 -5.11
N ARG A 111 -12.96 3.36 -5.92
CA ARG A 111 -13.72 4.45 -6.54
C ARG A 111 -14.47 5.28 -5.48
N ASP A 112 -15.79 5.32 -5.55
CA ASP A 112 -16.71 6.04 -4.68
C ASP A 112 -17.26 5.17 -3.53
N ALA A 113 -16.83 3.90 -3.41
CA ALA A 113 -17.17 3.02 -2.32
C ALA A 113 -16.09 3.05 -1.22
N PHE A 114 -16.51 3.30 0.03
CA PHE A 114 -15.63 3.42 1.20
C PHE A 114 -16.08 2.46 2.30
N TYR A 115 -15.11 1.82 2.96
CA TYR A 115 -15.31 0.87 4.04
C TYR A 115 -14.33 1.17 5.17
N LEU A 116 -14.79 1.11 6.42
CA LEU A 116 -13.91 1.17 7.57
C LEU A 116 -13.45 -0.24 7.94
N HIS A 117 -12.14 -0.40 8.13
CA HIS A 117 -11.53 -1.65 8.59
C HIS A 117 -10.66 -1.38 9.82
N PRO A 118 -10.87 -2.12 10.93
CA PRO A 118 -10.11 -1.95 12.18
C PRO A 118 -8.74 -2.66 12.08
N PHE A 119 -7.77 -2.02 11.43
CA PHE A 119 -6.43 -2.59 11.26
C PHE A 119 -5.70 -2.86 12.59
N ASP A 120 -6.10 -2.19 13.68
CA ASP A 120 -5.58 -2.36 15.03
C ASP A 120 -5.98 -3.69 15.68
N THR A 121 -7.03 -4.35 15.21
CA THR A 121 -7.49 -5.62 15.79
C THR A 121 -6.87 -6.86 15.15
N GLY A 122 -6.05 -6.69 14.10
CA GLY A 122 -5.53 -7.81 13.30
C GLY A 122 -6.60 -8.56 12.51
N ALA A 123 -7.80 -7.99 12.36
CA ALA A 123 -8.84 -8.59 11.54
C ALA A 123 -8.40 -8.63 10.07
N VAL A 124 -8.65 -9.74 9.36
CA VAL A 124 -8.33 -9.80 7.92
C VAL A 124 -9.33 -8.95 7.14
N ILE A 125 -8.87 -8.22 6.13
CA ILE A 125 -9.76 -7.44 5.27
C ILE A 125 -10.57 -8.37 4.36
N LYS A 126 -11.89 -8.16 4.34
CA LYS A 126 -12.84 -8.92 3.50
C LYS A 126 -13.74 -7.94 2.75
N ASN A 127 -14.20 -8.28 1.54
CA ASN A 127 -15.25 -7.48 0.87
C ASN A 127 -16.61 -7.69 1.56
N LYS A 128 -17.62 -6.91 1.12
CA LYS A 128 -19.01 -7.04 1.57
C LYS A 128 -19.63 -8.44 1.38
N TYR A 129 -18.99 -9.30 0.59
CA TYR A 129 -19.40 -10.69 0.35
C TYR A 129 -18.57 -11.71 1.15
N ASN A 130 -17.82 -11.26 2.16
CA ASN A 130 -16.98 -12.11 3.00
C ASN A 130 -15.88 -12.86 2.23
N LYS A 131 -15.56 -12.42 1.00
CA LYS A 131 -14.47 -12.95 0.18
C LYS A 131 -13.23 -12.08 0.43
N PHE A 132 -12.05 -12.71 0.47
CA PHE A 132 -10.79 -11.98 0.59
C PHE A 132 -10.63 -10.97 -0.55
N LEU A 133 -10.08 -9.80 -0.22
CA LEU A 133 -9.91 -8.68 -1.15
C LEU A 133 -8.75 -8.95 -2.10
N TYR A 134 -8.97 -9.78 -3.12
CA TYR A 134 -8.03 -10.00 -4.22
C TYR A 134 -8.68 -9.76 -5.60
N SER A 135 -9.89 -9.23 -5.62
CA SER A 135 -10.69 -8.99 -6.83
C SER A 135 -10.68 -7.50 -7.16
N SER A 136 -10.43 -7.17 -8.42
CA SER A 136 -10.53 -5.82 -8.98
C SER A 136 -11.85 -5.13 -8.62
N CYS A 137 -11.83 -3.79 -8.56
CA CYS A 137 -13.03 -2.96 -8.53
C CYS A 137 -14.00 -3.39 -9.63
N ILE A 138 -15.14 -3.96 -9.25
CA ILE A 138 -16.25 -4.29 -10.15
C ILE A 138 -17.00 -3.01 -10.51
#